data_AF-A0A2S2N7V9-F1
#
_entry.id   AF-A0A2S2N7V9-F1
#
_cell.length_a   1.000
_cell.length_b   1.000
_cell.length_c   1.000
_cell.angle_alpha   90.00
_cell.angle_beta   90.00
_cell.angle_gamma   90.00
#
_symmetry.space_group_name_H-M   'P 1'
#
loop_
_entity.id
_entity.type
_entity.pdbx_description
1 polymer ?
#
loop_
_entity_poly.entity_id
_entity_poly.type
_entity_poly.pdbx_seq_one_letter_code
_entity_poly.pdbx_strand_id
1 'polypeptide(L)'
;FKYLGSIVTEKNDITKEVAARIQAGNRNYYGLEKLLSSRSLSREIKRRLYTSLIRPVILYGSETWALRKSDEKKFLILERRILRKIFGPIKNNITGEWRRRKNIELQEIFNENNIAETIKKKRLRWAGHAIR
;
A
#
# COMPACT_ATOMS: atom_id res chain seq x y z
N PHE A 1 4.86 -22.78 -7.03
CA PHE A 1 4.79 -22.41 -8.46
C PHE A 1 3.89 -21.18 -8.62
N LYS A 2 3.89 -20.51 -9.79
CA LYS A 2 3.04 -19.35 -10.04
C LYS A 2 1.78 -19.78 -10.81
N TYR A 3 0.61 -19.47 -10.29
CA TYR A 3 -0.69 -19.80 -10.87
C TYR A 3 -1.58 -18.56 -10.92
N LEU A 4 -2.08 -18.21 -12.12
CA LEU A 4 -2.91 -17.02 -12.36
C LEU A 4 -2.35 -15.73 -11.74
N GLY A 5 -1.03 -15.59 -11.76
CA GLY A 5 -0.36 -14.41 -11.20
C GLY A 5 0.00 -14.50 -9.72
N SER A 6 -0.48 -15.50 -8.97
CA SER A 6 -0.24 -15.70 -7.53
C SER A 6 0.72 -16.87 -7.28
N ILE A 7 1.55 -16.77 -6.24
CA ILE A 7 2.48 -17.81 -5.82
C ILE A 7 1.74 -18.79 -4.90
N VAL A 8 1.63 -20.02 -5.36
CA VAL A 8 1.07 -21.14 -4.59
C VAL A 8 2.22 -21.99 -4.07
N THR A 9 2.15 -22.32 -2.77
CA THR A 9 3.12 -23.17 -2.08
C THR A 9 2.42 -24.40 -1.54
N GLU A 10 3.12 -25.53 -1.45
CA GLU A 10 2.58 -26.80 -0.95
C GLU A 10 2.04 -26.69 0.48
N LYS A 11 2.69 -25.86 1.31
CA LYS A 11 2.31 -25.63 2.72
C LYS A 11 1.31 -24.48 2.91
N ASN A 12 0.73 -23.96 1.83
CA ASN A 12 -0.14 -22.77 1.84
C ASN A 12 0.47 -21.57 2.58
N ASP A 13 1.79 -21.42 2.49
CA ASP A 13 2.53 -20.31 3.06
C ASP A 13 2.41 -19.06 2.18
N ILE A 14 1.66 -18.09 2.70
CA ILE A 14 1.35 -16.81 2.05
C ILE A 14 2.53 -15.83 2.14
N THR A 15 3.53 -16.07 3.00
CA THR A 15 4.64 -15.12 3.17
C THR A 15 5.42 -14.88 1.89
N LYS A 16 5.60 -15.91 1.05
CA LYS A 16 6.24 -15.80 -0.27
C LYS A 16 5.42 -14.94 -1.23
N GLU A 17 4.10 -15.11 -1.23
CA GLU A 17 3.19 -14.29 -2.05
C GLU A 17 3.20 -12.83 -1.60
N VAL A 18 3.15 -12.57 -0.29
CA VAL A 18 3.26 -11.22 0.28
C VAL A 18 4.57 -10.54 -0.14
N ALA A 19 5.69 -11.25 -0.04
CA ALA A 19 6.98 -10.72 -0.46
C ALA A 19 7.00 -10.37 -1.96
N ALA A 20 6.44 -11.24 -2.80
CA ALA A 20 6.33 -11.01 -4.24
C ALA A 20 5.44 -9.80 -4.58
N ARG A 21 4.32 -9.61 -3.86
CA ARG A 21 3.42 -8.46 -4.03
C ARG A 21 4.05 -7.15 -3.61
N ILE A 22 4.79 -7.16 -2.49
CA ILE A 22 5.59 -6.01 -2.06
C ILE A 22 6.65 -5.68 -3.10
N GLN A 23 7.34 -6.68 -3.65
CA GLN A 23 8.34 -6.47 -4.71
C GLN A 23 7.70 -5.92 -5.99
N ALA A 24 6.54 -6.43 -6.41
CA ALA A 24 5.80 -5.90 -7.54
C ALA A 24 5.37 -4.45 -7.33
N GLY A 25 4.82 -4.13 -6.15
CA GLY A 25 4.48 -2.76 -5.76
C GLY A 25 5.69 -1.84 -5.72
N ASN A 26 6.84 -2.32 -5.23
CA ASN A 26 8.10 -1.59 -5.25
C ASN A 26 8.56 -1.27 -6.67
N ARG A 27 8.56 -2.25 -7.57
CA ARG A 27 8.96 -2.02 -8.97
C ARG A 27 8.09 -0.96 -9.63
N ASN A 28 6.77 -1.03 -9.43
CA ASN A 28 5.86 -0.02 -9.96
C ASN A 28 6.09 1.36 -9.33
N TYR A 29 6.26 1.42 -8.01
CA TYR A 29 6.61 2.65 -7.30
C TYR A 29 7.90 3.29 -7.84
N TYR A 30 8.97 2.53 -8.04
CA TYR A 30 10.24 3.05 -8.56
C TYR A 30 10.11 3.53 -10.01
N GLY A 31 9.30 2.85 -10.84
CA GLY A 31 8.98 3.33 -12.20
C GLY A 31 8.27 4.69 -12.19
N LEU A 32 7.42 4.94 -11.19
CA LEU A 32 6.66 6.19 -11.04
C LEU A 32 7.34 7.21 -10.12
N GLU A 33 8.52 6.91 -9.57
CA GLU A 33 9.13 7.71 -8.50
C GLU A 33 9.39 9.15 -8.95
N LYS A 34 9.83 9.36 -10.19
CA LYS A 34 10.08 10.70 -10.75
C LYS A 34 8.80 11.54 -10.77
N LEU A 35 7.67 10.94 -11.16
CA LEU A 35 6.36 11.60 -11.18
C LEU A 35 5.88 11.91 -9.77
N LEU A 36 5.99 10.95 -8.84
CA LEU A 36 5.60 11.16 -7.44
C LEU A 36 6.49 12.20 -6.74
N SER A 37 7.73 12.37 -7.19
CA SER A 37 8.67 13.38 -6.68
C SER A 37 8.49 14.76 -7.31
N SER A 38 7.89 14.85 -8.50
CA SER A 38 7.84 16.09 -9.26
C SER A 38 7.10 17.21 -8.53
N ARG A 39 7.65 18.42 -8.53
CA ARG A 39 6.96 19.61 -8.00
C ARG A 39 5.87 20.13 -8.93
N SER A 40 5.90 19.76 -10.21
CA SER A 40 4.89 20.18 -11.19
C SER A 40 3.53 19.48 -11.03
N LEU A 41 3.49 18.33 -10.35
CA LEU A 41 2.27 17.58 -10.11
C LEU A 41 1.67 17.90 -8.75
N SER A 42 0.36 18.15 -8.72
CA SER A 42 -0.38 18.34 -7.48
C SER A 42 -0.37 17.06 -6.63
N ARG A 43 -0.49 17.23 -5.31
CA ARG A 43 -0.59 16.10 -4.37
C ARG A 43 -1.79 15.20 -4.69
N GLU A 44 -2.87 15.79 -5.19
CA GLU A 44 -4.08 15.07 -5.57
C GLU A 44 -3.85 14.12 -6.75
N ILE A 45 -3.17 14.60 -7.80
CA ILE A 45 -2.83 13.74 -8.95
C ILE A 45 -1.91 12.59 -8.51
N LYS A 46 -0.93 12.88 -7.66
CA LYS A 46 -0.03 11.86 -7.10
C LYS A 46 -0.76 10.83 -6.24
N ARG A 47 -1.74 11.28 -5.44
CA ARG A 47 -2.63 10.39 -4.68
C ARG A 47 -3.39 9.47 -5.62
N ARG A 48 -3.97 10.02 -6.69
CA ARG A 48 -4.67 9.22 -7.72
C ARG A 48 -3.74 8.21 -8.38
N LEU A 49 -2.52 8.61 -8.78
CA LEU A 49 -1.52 7.69 -9.36
C LEU A 49 -1.21 6.52 -8.43
N TYR A 50 -1.05 6.78 -7.13
CA TYR A 50 -0.87 5.70 -6.15
C TYR A 50 -2.09 4.79 -6.09
N THR A 51 -3.28 5.36 -5.91
CA THR A 51 -4.52 4.58 -5.74
C THR A 51 -4.91 3.79 -6.99
N SER A 52 -4.61 4.30 -8.20
CA SER A 52 -4.98 3.67 -9.47
C SER A 52 -3.92 2.75 -10.06
N LEU A 53 -2.63 3.03 -9.89
CA LEU A 53 -1.56 2.26 -10.55
C LEU A 53 -0.81 1.34 -9.59
N ILE A 54 -0.44 1.84 -8.41
CA ILE A 54 0.44 1.08 -7.50
C ILE A 54 -0.39 0.19 -6.57
N ARG A 55 -1.44 0.76 -5.97
CA ARG A 55 -2.25 0.08 -4.96
C ARG A 55 -2.95 -1.19 -5.49
N PRO A 56 -3.50 -1.23 -6.72
CA PRO A 56 -4.10 -2.46 -7.25
C PRO A 56 -3.08 -3.59 -7.45
N VAL A 57 -1.85 -3.26 -7.85
CA VAL A 57 -0.76 -4.24 -8.00
C VAL A 57 -0.42 -4.92 -6.67
N ILE A 58 -0.42 -4.13 -5.58
CA ILE A 58 -0.17 -4.65 -4.23
C ILE A 58 -1.35 -5.51 -3.75
N LEU A 59 -2.59 -5.12 -4.06
CA LEU A 59 -3.81 -5.76 -3.56
C LEU A 59 -4.32 -6.95 -4.40
N TYR A 60 -3.65 -7.28 -5.49
CA TYR A 60 -4.07 -8.37 -6.36
C TYR A 60 -4.03 -9.71 -5.62
N GLY A 61 -5.14 -10.46 -5.63
CA GLY A 61 -5.26 -11.76 -4.98
C GLY A 61 -5.34 -11.69 -3.45
N SER A 62 -5.49 -10.49 -2.87
CA SER A 62 -5.53 -10.30 -1.42
C SER A 62 -6.75 -10.89 -0.72
N GLU A 63 -7.80 -11.19 -1.48
CA GLU A 63 -9.03 -11.83 -1.01
C GLU A 63 -8.77 -13.20 -0.36
N THR A 64 -7.73 -13.92 -0.80
CA THR A 64 -7.41 -15.28 -0.35
C THR A 64 -6.31 -15.34 0.73
N TRP A 65 -5.75 -14.20 1.13
CA TRP A 65 -4.63 -14.16 2.07
C TRP A 65 -5.08 -14.20 3.54
N ALA A 66 -4.68 -15.24 4.26
CA ALA A 66 -4.61 -15.26 5.72
C ALA A 66 -3.34 -14.54 6.22
N LEU A 67 -3.39 -13.21 6.32
CA LEU A 67 -2.25 -12.40 6.77
C LEU A 67 -1.93 -12.56 8.26
N ARG A 68 -0.64 -12.69 8.57
CA ARG A 68 -0.11 -12.52 9.94
C ARG A 68 0.08 -11.04 10.25
N LYS A 69 0.16 -10.68 11.53
CA LYS A 69 0.44 -9.30 11.96
C LYS A 69 1.77 -8.75 11.43
N SER A 70 2.77 -9.62 11.32
CA SER A 70 4.06 -9.28 10.72
C SER A 70 3.94 -8.89 9.24
N ASP A 71 3.08 -9.57 8.48
CA ASP A 71 2.85 -9.29 7.06
C ASP A 71 2.00 -8.04 6.85
N GLU A 72 0.95 -7.84 7.66
CA GLU A 72 0.20 -6.57 7.71
C GLU A 72 1.16 -5.38 7.90
N LYS A 73 2.10 -5.50 8.85
CA LYS A 73 3.09 -4.45 9.14
C LYS A 73 3.96 -4.13 7.92
N LYS A 74 4.37 -5.13 7.13
CA LYS A 74 5.18 -4.91 5.92
C LYS A 74 4.43 -4.08 4.87
N PHE A 75 3.15 -4.38 4.63
CA PHE A 75 2.32 -3.58 3.73
C PHE A 75 2.13 -2.14 4.22
N LEU A 76 1.90 -1.95 5.52
CA LEU A 76 1.77 -0.60 6.11
C LEU A 76 3.08 0.19 6.02
N ILE A 77 4.24 -0.45 6.18
CA ILE A 77 5.54 0.20 5.99
C ILE A 77 5.69 0.69 4.54
N LEU A 78 5.35 -0.17 3.57
CA LEU A 78 5.37 0.18 2.15
C LEU A 78 4.46 1.38 1.84
N GLU A 79 3.19 1.32 2.24
CA GLU A 79 2.22 2.38 2.02
C GLU A 79 2.68 3.70 2.63
N ARG A 80 3.08 3.69 3.91
CA ARG A 80 3.55 4.90 4.60
C ARG A 80 4.78 5.50 3.94
N ARG A 81 5.67 4.70 3.35
CA ARG A 81 6.82 5.19 2.59
C ARG A 81 6.37 5.93 1.34
N ILE A 82 5.42 5.37 0.59
CA ILE A 82 4.86 5.98 -0.62
C ILE A 82 4.12 7.28 -0.27
N LEU A 83 3.23 7.25 0.73
CA LEU A 83 2.46 8.42 1.14
C LEU A 83 3.36 9.56 1.63
N ARG A 84 4.47 9.26 2.33
CA ARG A 84 5.46 10.29 2.71
C ARG A 84 6.14 10.93 1.51
N LYS A 85 6.36 10.16 0.43
CA LYS A 85 6.90 10.72 -0.83
C LYS A 85 5.89 11.68 -1.46
N ILE A 86 4.60 11.33 -1.44
CA ILE A 86 3.52 12.13 -2.03
C ILE A 86 3.26 13.42 -1.25
N PHE A 87 3.05 13.32 0.06
CA PHE A 87 2.65 14.46 0.90
C PHE A 87 3.82 15.29 1.42
N GLY A 88 5.04 14.73 1.37
CA GLY A 88 6.26 15.41 1.79
C GLY A 88 6.31 15.73 3.28
N PRO A 89 7.36 16.45 3.72
CA PRO A 89 7.51 16.90 5.10
C PRO A 89 6.48 17.99 5.45
N ILE A 90 6.37 18.29 6.74
CA ILE A 90 5.56 19.38 7.27
C ILE A 90 6.48 20.37 8.00
N LYS A 91 6.23 21.67 7.81
CA LYS A 91 6.91 22.73 8.55
C LYS A 91 6.21 22.91 9.89
N ASN A 92 6.97 22.93 10.98
CA ASN A 92 6.42 23.26 12.30
C ASN A 92 6.17 24.77 12.36
N ASN A 93 4.94 25.17 12.69
CA ASN A 93 4.57 26.60 12.76
C ASN A 93 5.25 27.32 13.94
N ILE A 94 5.62 26.59 14.99
CA ILE A 94 6.23 27.16 16.19
C ILE A 94 7.75 27.29 16.03
N THR A 95 8.43 26.21 15.64
CA THR A 95 9.90 26.19 15.54
C THR A 95 10.43 26.59 14.16
N GLY A 96 9.56 26.65 13.15
CA GLY A 96 9.95 26.92 11.76
C GLY A 96 10.68 25.76 11.05
N GLU A 97 10.97 24.67 11.77
CA GLU A 97 11.75 23.54 11.26
C GLU A 97 10.91 22.58 10.40
N TRP A 98 11.57 21.98 9.41
CA TRP A 98 10.97 20.90 8.62
C TRP A 98 11.11 19.57 9.35
N ARG A 99 9.98 18.89 9.57
CA ARG A 99 9.97 17.55 10.17
C ARG A 99 9.28 16.53 9.28
N ARG A 100 9.61 15.26 9.52
CA ARG A 100 8.90 14.13 8.94
C ARG A 100 7.48 14.04 9.53
N ARG A 101 6.49 13.76 8.68
CA ARG A 101 5.10 13.51 9.12
C ARG A 101 4.99 12.23 9.95
N LYS A 102 4.20 12.31 11.03
CA LYS A 102 3.85 11.17 11.90
C LYS A 102 2.89 10.22 11.15
N ASN A 103 2.77 8.98 11.64
CA ASN A 103 1.90 7.98 11.01
C ASN A 103 0.42 8.40 11.03
N ILE A 104 -0.02 9.02 12.13
CA ILE A 104 -1.42 9.47 12.33
C ILE A 104 -1.76 10.59 11.33
N GLU A 105 -0.92 11.62 11.26
CA GLU A 105 -1.07 12.73 10.31
C GLU A 105 -1.16 12.25 8.85
N LEU A 106 -0.39 11.21 8.48
CA LEU A 106 -0.46 10.64 7.12
C LEU A 106 -1.79 9.93 6.87
N GLN A 107 -2.32 9.23 7.86
CA GLN A 107 -3.60 8.52 7.75
C GLN A 107 -4.76 9.51 7.60
N GLU A 108 -4.75 10.59 8.40
CA GLU A 108 -5.75 11.66 8.34
C GLU A 108 -5.75 12.36 6.98
N ILE A 109 -4.57 12.69 6.44
CA ILE A 109 -4.44 13.37 5.15
C ILE A 109 -4.81 12.46 3.98
N PHE A 110 -4.46 11.17 4.06
CA PHE A 110 -4.82 10.22 3.02
C PHE A 110 -6.33 10.01 2.98
N ASN A 111 -6.99 10.02 4.14
CA ASN A 111 -8.45 9.96 4.31
C ASN A 111 -9.11 8.76 3.59
N GLU A 112 -8.39 7.66 3.48
CA GLU A 112 -8.86 6.40 2.91
C GLU A 112 -8.40 5.24 3.79
N ASN A 113 -9.05 4.08 3.67
CA ASN A 113 -8.61 2.87 4.36
C ASN A 113 -7.15 2.57 4.02
N ASN A 114 -6.35 2.16 4.99
CA ASN A 114 -5.00 1.68 4.67
C ASN A 114 -5.05 0.33 3.93
N ILE A 115 -3.91 -0.13 3.40
CA ILE A 115 -3.83 -1.40 2.66
C ILE A 115 -4.32 -2.56 3.52
N ALA A 116 -3.92 -2.65 4.80
CA ALA A 116 -4.29 -3.77 5.65
C ALA A 116 -5.81 -3.85 5.90
N GLU A 117 -6.47 -2.70 6.12
CA GLU A 117 -7.93 -2.60 6.22
C GLU A 117 -8.62 -2.97 4.91
N THR A 118 -8.05 -2.56 3.79
CA THR A 118 -8.61 -2.87 2.45
C THR A 118 -8.55 -4.37 2.18
N ILE A 119 -7.44 -5.04 2.55
CA ILE A 119 -7.30 -6.50 2.44
C ILE A 119 -8.35 -7.20 3.30
N LYS A 120 -8.55 -6.76 4.56
CA LYS A 120 -9.59 -7.30 5.44
C LYS A 120 -10.98 -7.16 4.85
N LYS A 121 -11.33 -5.96 4.34
CA LYS A 121 -12.62 -5.71 3.68
C LYS A 121 -12.83 -6.60 2.46
N LYS A 122 -11.81 -6.75 1.61
CA LYS A 122 -11.82 -7.64 0.45
C LYS A 122 -12.06 -9.11 0.83
N ARG A 123 -11.37 -9.60 1.85
CA ARG A 123 -11.54 -10.97 2.35
C ARG A 123 -12.93 -11.22 2.93
N LEU A 124 -13.49 -10.27 3.69
CA LEU A 124 -14.87 -10.36 4.20
C LEU A 124 -15.90 -10.37 3.07
N ARG A 125 -15.71 -9.51 2.05
CA ARG A 125 -16.57 -9.50 0.86
C ARG A 125 -16.52 -10.82 0.10
N TRP A 126 -15.33 -11.42 -0.04
CA TRP A 126 -15.15 -12.72 -0.67
C TRP A 126 -15.84 -13.84 0.12
N ALA A 127 -15.67 -13.87 1.46
CA ALA A 127 -16.34 -14.84 2.31
C ALA A 127 -17.88 -14.74 2.17
N GLY A 128 -18.43 -13.52 2.16
CA GLY A 128 -19.86 -13.31 1.95
C GLY A 128 -20.35 -13.68 0.54
N HIS A 129 -19.47 -13.68 -0.47
CA HIS A 129 -19.80 -14.17 -1.81
C HIS A 129 -19.81 -15.71 -1.86
N ALA A 130 -18.84 -16.36 -1.21
CA ALA A 130 -18.72 -17.82 -1.20
C ALA A 130 -19.81 -18.55 -0.40
N ILE A 131 -20.50 -17.84 0.50
CA ILE A 131 -21.61 -18.37 1.32
C ILE A 131 -22.97 -18.27 0.60
N ARG A 132 -23.09 -17.45 -0.45
CA ARG A 132 -24.32 -17.38 -1.26
C ARG A 132 -24.39 -18.55 -2.22
#